data_AF-A0A377M453-F1
#
_entry.id   AF-A0A377M453-F1
#
_cell.length_a   1.000
_cell.length_b   1.000
_cell.length_c   1.000
_cell.angle_alpha   90.00
_cell.angle_beta   90.00
_cell.angle_gamma   90.00
#
_symmetry.space_group_name_H-M   'P 1'
#
loop_
_entity.id
_entity.type
_entity.pdbx_description
1 polymer ?
#
loop_
_entity_poly.entity_id
_entity_poly.type
_entity_poly.pdbx_seq_one_letter_code
_entity_poly.pdbx_strand_id
1 'polypeptide(L)'
;MGAILNTWNRFSVPAFAPTFLNISMIGFALFAAPHFNPPVLALAWAVTAGGVLQLAYQLPHLKKIGMLVLPRINFRDAGAMRVIKQMGPAILGVSVSQISLIINTIFASFLKSGSVSWMYYADRLMEFPSGVLGVALGTILLPSLSKSFASGNHDEYCRLMDWGLRLCFLLALPSAVALGILAQPLTVSLFQYGKFTAFDASMTQQALIAYSVGLMG
;
A
#
# COMPACT_ATOMS: atom_id res chain seq x y z
N MET A 1 2.17 1.65 16.85
CA MET A 1 2.97 0.45 17.23
C MET A 1 4.16 0.25 16.30
N GLY A 2 3.95 0.07 14.99
CA GLY A 2 5.05 -0.18 14.02
C GLY A 2 6.16 0.88 14.02
N ALA A 3 5.82 2.17 14.10
CA ALA A 3 6.81 3.26 14.16
C ALA A 3 7.72 3.19 15.40
N ILE A 4 7.22 2.72 16.54
CA ILE A 4 7.99 2.58 17.80
C ILE A 4 8.95 1.39 17.71
N LEU A 5 8.57 0.31 17.00
CA LEU A 5 9.45 -0.83 16.78
C LEU A 5 10.55 -0.51 15.74
N ASN A 6 10.24 0.32 14.75
CA ASN A 6 11.21 0.81 13.77
C ASN A 6 12.28 1.70 14.40
N THR A 7 11.94 2.56 15.37
CA THR A 7 12.94 3.37 16.08
C THR A 7 13.90 2.55 16.95
N TRP A 8 13.51 1.32 17.32
CA TRP A 8 14.35 0.37 18.07
C TRP A 8 15.04 -0.68 17.18
N ASN A 9 15.22 -0.40 15.88
CA ASN A 9 15.87 -1.30 14.91
C ASN A 9 15.21 -2.68 14.72
N ARG A 10 13.94 -2.85 15.10
CA ARG A 10 13.17 -4.09 14.89
C ARG A 10 12.30 -3.98 13.63
N PHE A 11 12.89 -3.71 12.48
CA PHE A 11 12.17 -3.49 11.21
C PHE A 11 11.40 -4.72 10.70
N SER A 12 11.89 -5.93 11.00
CA SER A 12 11.26 -7.17 10.52
C SER A 12 9.90 -7.45 11.16
N VAL A 13 9.69 -7.03 12.43
CA VAL A 13 8.46 -7.36 13.15
C VAL A 13 7.25 -6.58 12.61
N PRO A 14 7.31 -5.26 12.36
CA PRO A 14 6.28 -4.52 11.65
C PRO A 14 6.10 -4.97 10.20
N ALA A 15 7.18 -5.37 9.51
CA ALA A 15 7.12 -5.82 8.13
C ALA A 15 6.32 -7.12 7.93
N PHE A 16 6.26 -7.98 8.96
CA PHE A 16 5.42 -9.20 8.95
C PHE A 16 3.94 -8.95 9.27
N ALA A 17 3.56 -7.75 9.74
CA ALA A 17 2.18 -7.46 10.12
C ALA A 17 1.18 -7.61 8.96
N PRO A 18 1.44 -7.09 7.74
CA PRO A 18 0.53 -7.27 6.60
C PRO A 18 0.27 -8.75 6.25
N THR A 19 1.25 -9.63 6.48
CA THR A 19 1.13 -11.06 6.20
C THR A 19 -0.01 -11.70 7.00
N PHE A 20 -0.25 -11.28 8.24
CA PHE A 20 -1.37 -11.79 9.04
C PHE A 20 -2.74 -11.41 8.49
N LEU A 21 -2.87 -10.22 7.90
CA LEU A 21 -4.10 -9.82 7.20
C LEU A 21 -4.32 -10.72 5.97
N ASN A 22 -3.27 -10.95 5.19
CA ASN A 22 -3.33 -11.82 4.01
C ASN A 22 -3.71 -13.26 4.38
N ILE A 23 -3.09 -13.83 5.42
CA ILE A 23 -3.40 -15.18 5.92
C ILE A 23 -4.85 -15.25 6.40
N SER A 24 -5.31 -14.24 7.14
CA SER A 24 -6.70 -14.17 7.60
C SER A 24 -7.68 -14.09 6.42
N MET A 25 -7.41 -13.24 5.43
CA MET A 25 -8.24 -13.13 4.22
C MET A 25 -8.30 -14.44 3.45
N ILE A 26 -7.17 -15.11 3.22
CA ILE A 26 -7.13 -16.41 2.53
C ILE A 26 -7.88 -17.48 3.33
N GLY A 27 -7.64 -17.58 4.64
CA GLY A 27 -8.28 -18.56 5.51
C GLY A 27 -9.80 -18.39 5.58
N PHE A 28 -10.29 -17.17 5.80
CA PHE A 28 -11.72 -16.90 5.82
C PHE A 28 -12.36 -17.05 4.44
N ALA A 29 -11.68 -16.68 3.35
CA ALA A 29 -12.19 -16.88 2.00
C ALA A 29 -12.37 -18.37 1.66
N LEU A 30 -11.49 -19.25 2.13
CA LEU A 30 -11.57 -20.69 1.85
C LEU A 30 -12.55 -21.42 2.78
N PHE A 31 -12.47 -21.15 4.10
CA PHE A 31 -13.21 -21.93 5.10
C PHE A 31 -14.50 -21.27 5.57
N ALA A 32 -14.54 -19.94 5.66
CA ALA A 32 -15.69 -19.22 6.20
C ALA A 32 -16.65 -18.75 5.10
N ALA A 33 -16.19 -18.44 3.88
CA ALA A 33 -17.07 -17.97 2.80
C ALA A 33 -18.28 -18.87 2.50
N PRO A 34 -18.20 -20.22 2.58
CA PRO A 34 -19.37 -21.09 2.39
C PRO A 34 -20.41 -21.00 3.53
N HIS A 35 -20.01 -20.54 4.71
CA HIS A 35 -20.83 -20.50 5.92
C HIS A 35 -21.57 -19.16 6.11
N PHE A 36 -21.24 -18.13 5.34
CA PHE A 36 -21.87 -16.81 5.41
C PHE A 36 -22.74 -16.52 4.19
N ASN A 37 -23.93 -15.97 4.42
CA ASN A 37 -24.83 -15.52 3.36
C ASN A 37 -25.30 -14.08 3.66
N PRO A 38 -24.79 -13.04 2.97
CA PRO A 38 -23.91 -13.07 1.80
C PRO A 38 -22.42 -13.37 2.13
N PRO A 39 -21.69 -14.06 1.23
CA PRO A 39 -20.30 -14.52 1.47
C PRO A 39 -19.28 -13.38 1.65
N VAL A 40 -19.60 -12.16 1.21
CA VAL A 40 -18.77 -10.97 1.44
C VAL A 40 -18.57 -10.66 2.93
N LEU A 41 -19.52 -11.06 3.79
CA LEU A 41 -19.39 -10.89 5.24
C LEU A 41 -18.22 -11.68 5.81
N ALA A 42 -17.86 -12.83 5.21
CA ALA A 42 -16.68 -13.58 5.62
C ALA A 42 -15.39 -12.77 5.43
N LEU A 43 -15.29 -12.00 4.34
CA LEU A 43 -14.15 -11.13 4.07
C LEU A 43 -14.09 -9.95 5.05
N ALA A 44 -15.25 -9.37 5.42
CA ALA A 44 -15.31 -8.33 6.44
C ALA A 44 -14.79 -8.82 7.80
N TRP A 45 -15.24 -10.02 8.24
CA TRP A 45 -14.74 -10.67 9.44
C TRP A 45 -13.24 -11.02 9.34
N ALA A 46 -12.76 -11.39 8.15
CA ALA A 46 -11.35 -11.67 7.90
C ALA A 46 -10.46 -10.44 8.15
N VAL A 47 -10.90 -9.25 7.74
CA VAL A 47 -10.17 -7.99 7.94
C VAL A 47 -10.11 -7.66 9.43
N THR A 48 -11.22 -7.79 10.15
CA THR A 48 -11.26 -7.55 11.61
C THR A 48 -10.36 -8.54 12.35
N ALA A 49 -10.48 -9.84 12.06
CA ALA A 49 -9.65 -10.87 12.68
C ALA A 49 -8.16 -10.67 12.37
N GLY A 50 -7.82 -10.33 11.12
CA GLY A 50 -6.45 -10.02 10.71
C GLY A 50 -5.87 -8.82 11.45
N GLY A 51 -6.65 -7.75 11.62
CA GLY A 51 -6.26 -6.57 12.41
C GLY A 51 -6.04 -6.88 13.89
N VAL A 52 -6.89 -7.70 14.50
CA VAL A 52 -6.70 -8.18 15.88
C VAL A 52 -5.43 -9.00 16.00
N LEU A 53 -5.17 -9.91 15.04
CA LEU A 53 -3.96 -10.73 15.02
C LEU A 53 -2.69 -9.89 14.87
N GLN A 54 -2.72 -8.86 14.02
CA GLN A 54 -1.64 -7.89 13.86
C GLN A 54 -1.31 -7.19 15.18
N LEU A 55 -2.34 -6.72 15.89
CA LEU A 55 -2.18 -6.06 17.18
C LEU A 55 -1.64 -7.03 18.24
N ALA A 56 -2.21 -8.24 18.30
CA ALA A 56 -1.79 -9.30 19.21
C ALA A 56 -0.35 -9.77 18.98
N TYR A 57 0.14 -9.78 17.73
CA TYR A 57 1.53 -10.14 17.42
C TYR A 57 2.54 -9.03 17.81
N GLN A 58 2.13 -7.77 17.67
CA GLN A 58 2.97 -6.61 18.00
C GLN A 58 3.07 -6.37 19.52
N LEU A 59 2.03 -6.70 20.29
CA LEU A 59 1.95 -6.52 21.75
C LEU A 59 3.10 -7.21 22.55
N PRO A 60 3.40 -8.51 22.35
CA PRO A 60 4.49 -9.20 23.04
C PRO A 60 5.86 -8.60 22.72
N HIS A 61 6.07 -8.19 21.46
CA HIS A 61 7.31 -7.55 21.04
C HIS A 61 7.47 -6.18 21.71
N LEU A 62 6.38 -5.44 21.88
CA LEU A 62 6.36 -4.19 22.64
C LEU A 62 6.65 -4.41 24.14
N LYS A 63 6.12 -5.49 24.72
CA LYS A 63 6.40 -5.87 26.12
C LYS A 63 7.89 -6.19 26.33
N LYS A 64 8.52 -6.90 25.38
CA LYS A 64 9.95 -7.23 25.46
C LYS A 64 10.87 -6.01 25.43
N ILE A 65 10.47 -4.93 24.78
CA ILE A 65 11.23 -3.66 24.74
C ILE A 65 10.85 -2.69 25.87
N GLY A 66 10.01 -3.11 26.84
CA GLY A 66 9.60 -2.29 27.98
C GLY A 66 8.68 -1.11 27.64
N MET A 67 8.29 -0.96 26.37
CA MET A 67 7.46 0.13 25.85
C MET A 67 5.99 -0.31 25.73
N LEU A 68 5.48 -1.08 26.69
CA LEU A 68 4.05 -1.42 26.73
C LEU A 68 3.28 -0.15 27.14
N VAL A 69 3.00 0.69 26.15
CA VAL A 69 2.32 1.98 26.34
C VAL A 69 0.88 1.68 26.77
N LEU A 70 0.64 1.68 28.08
CA LEU A 70 -0.70 1.81 28.62
C LEU A 70 -1.21 3.18 28.18
N PRO A 71 -2.33 3.26 27.43
CA PRO A 71 -2.84 4.53 26.93
C PRO A 71 -3.25 5.41 28.11
N ARG A 72 -2.34 6.28 28.57
CA ARG A 72 -2.62 7.36 29.51
C ARG A 72 -3.01 8.58 28.70
N ILE A 73 -4.29 8.86 28.64
CA ILE A 73 -4.81 10.02 27.93
C ILE A 73 -4.54 11.25 28.80
N ASN A 74 -3.46 11.96 28.52
CA ASN A 74 -3.15 13.24 29.17
C ASN A 74 -3.13 14.35 28.11
N PHE A 75 -4.25 15.06 27.97
CA PHE A 75 -4.42 16.14 26.97
C PHE A 75 -3.52 17.37 27.22
N ARG A 76 -2.83 17.43 28.36
CA ARG A 76 -1.91 18.53 28.74
C ARG A 76 -0.44 18.20 28.49
N ASP A 77 -0.12 17.05 27.92
CA ASP A 77 1.25 16.69 27.62
C ASP A 77 1.80 17.55 26.45
N ALA A 78 2.90 18.27 26.71
CA ALA A 78 3.56 19.11 25.70
C ALA A 78 4.02 18.29 24.48
N GLY A 79 4.36 17.01 24.66
CA GLY A 79 4.68 16.09 23.58
C GLY A 79 3.47 15.75 22.71
N ALA A 80 2.31 15.48 23.32
CA ALA A 80 1.06 15.22 22.60
C ALA A 80 0.63 16.45 21.78
N MET A 81 0.73 17.64 22.35
CA MET A 81 0.38 18.88 21.65
C MET A 81 1.31 19.17 20.46
N ARG A 82 2.60 18.84 20.57
CA ARG A 82 3.55 18.97 19.46
C ARG A 82 3.21 18.03 18.31
N VAL A 83 2.82 16.80 18.61
CA VAL A 83 2.35 15.83 17.60
C VAL A 83 1.05 16.32 16.96
N ILE A 84 0.06 16.78 17.75
CA ILE A 84 -1.21 17.31 17.21
C ILE A 84 -0.95 18.51 16.28
N LYS A 85 -0.04 19.42 16.65
CA LYS A 85 0.32 20.58 15.82
C LYS A 85 0.97 20.18 14.49
N GLN A 86 1.75 19.10 14.48
CA GLN A 86 2.31 18.53 13.25
C GLN A 86 1.28 17.73 12.44
N MET A 87 0.33 17.08 13.12
CA MET A 87 -0.76 16.34 12.48
C MET A 87 -1.74 17.27 11.78
N GLY A 88 -2.01 18.47 12.30
CA GLY A 88 -2.92 19.45 11.66
C GLY A 88 -2.66 19.67 10.16
N PRO A 89 -1.45 20.12 9.74
CA PRO A 89 -1.12 20.29 8.32
C PRO A 89 -1.03 18.96 7.58
N ALA A 90 -0.57 17.88 8.21
CA ALA A 90 -0.51 16.56 7.59
C ALA A 90 -1.92 16.03 7.25
N ILE A 91 -2.90 16.21 8.14
CA ILE A 91 -4.29 15.81 7.92
C ILE A 91 -4.87 16.57 6.73
N LEU A 92 -4.62 17.87 6.60
CA LEU A 92 -5.08 18.63 5.44
C LEU A 92 -4.52 18.08 4.13
N GLY A 93 -3.22 17.75 4.08
CA GLY A 93 -2.61 17.11 2.91
C GLY A 93 -3.22 15.73 2.60
N VAL A 94 -3.39 14.88 3.60
CA VAL A 94 -4.00 13.54 3.43
C VAL A 94 -5.48 13.65 3.04
N SER A 95 -6.20 14.65 3.54
CA SER A 95 -7.63 14.84 3.26
C SER A 95 -7.88 15.08 1.77
N VAL A 96 -6.99 15.81 1.09
CA VAL A 96 -7.08 16.00 -0.37
C VAL A 96 -7.03 14.66 -1.11
N SER A 97 -6.11 13.77 -0.74
CA SER A 97 -6.04 12.43 -1.36
C SER A 97 -7.28 11.58 -1.09
N GLN A 98 -7.84 11.67 0.13
CA GLN A 98 -9.08 10.97 0.48
C GLN A 98 -10.29 11.51 -0.29
N ILE A 99 -10.36 12.82 -0.51
CA ILE A 99 -11.41 13.45 -1.34
C ILE A 99 -11.30 12.93 -2.78
N SER A 100 -10.10 12.86 -3.36
CA SER A 100 -9.89 12.29 -4.69
C SER A 100 -10.37 10.84 -4.78
N LEU A 101 -10.10 10.01 -3.78
CA LEU A 101 -10.59 8.62 -3.74
C LEU A 101 -12.11 8.52 -3.64
N ILE A 102 -12.74 9.38 -2.83
CA ILE A 102 -14.20 9.43 -2.72
C ILE A 102 -14.81 9.85 -4.06
N ILE A 103 -14.26 10.87 -4.71
CA ILE A 103 -14.72 11.33 -6.02
C ILE A 103 -14.57 10.21 -7.06
N ASN A 104 -13.42 9.53 -7.11
CA ASN A 104 -13.23 8.37 -7.98
C ASN A 104 -14.25 7.26 -7.72
N THR A 105 -14.56 7.00 -6.44
CA THR A 105 -15.56 6.00 -6.03
C THR A 105 -16.97 6.43 -6.47
N ILE A 106 -17.31 7.72 -6.37
CA ILE A 106 -18.58 8.27 -6.83
C ILE A 106 -18.71 8.10 -8.35
N PHE A 107 -17.68 8.50 -9.12
CA PHE A 107 -17.66 8.26 -10.56
C PHE A 107 -17.81 6.78 -10.88
N ALA A 108 -17.04 5.91 -10.22
CA ALA A 108 -17.09 4.47 -10.43
C ALA A 108 -18.45 3.85 -10.02
N SER A 109 -19.18 4.45 -9.08
CA SER A 109 -20.54 4.03 -8.70
C SER A 109 -21.60 4.35 -9.77
N PHE A 110 -21.35 5.35 -10.62
CA PHE A 110 -22.16 5.65 -11.80
C PHE A 110 -21.83 4.74 -13.00
N LEU A 111 -20.70 4.03 -12.97
CA LEU A 111 -20.33 3.04 -13.98
C LEU A 111 -21.02 1.69 -13.70
N LYS A 112 -21.00 0.79 -14.68
CA LYS A 112 -21.58 -0.56 -14.54
C LYS A 112 -21.05 -1.27 -13.29
N SER A 113 -21.93 -2.01 -12.63
CA SER A 113 -21.57 -2.89 -11.50
C SER A 113 -20.36 -3.75 -11.88
N GLY A 114 -19.30 -3.69 -11.07
CA GLY A 114 -18.02 -4.35 -11.33
C GLY A 114 -16.85 -3.41 -11.66
N SER A 115 -17.11 -2.17 -12.11
CA SER A 115 -16.03 -1.23 -12.48
C SER A 115 -15.07 -0.91 -11.33
N VAL A 116 -15.57 -0.72 -10.11
CA VAL A 116 -14.73 -0.56 -8.91
C VAL A 116 -13.85 -1.79 -8.68
N SER A 117 -14.40 -2.99 -8.86
CA SER A 117 -13.65 -4.24 -8.68
C SER A 117 -12.58 -4.42 -9.76
N TRP A 118 -12.86 -4.13 -11.03
CA TRP A 118 -11.87 -4.19 -12.11
C TRP A 118 -10.73 -3.18 -11.88
N MET A 119 -11.05 -1.95 -11.47
CA MET A 119 -10.04 -0.94 -11.10
C MET A 119 -9.20 -1.41 -9.91
N TYR A 120 -9.83 -1.98 -8.87
CA TYR A 120 -9.12 -2.52 -7.72
C TYR A 120 -8.17 -3.67 -8.08
N TYR A 121 -8.58 -4.62 -8.93
CA TYR A 121 -7.71 -5.71 -9.38
C TYR A 121 -6.54 -5.20 -10.23
N ALA A 122 -6.77 -4.22 -11.10
CA ALA A 122 -5.72 -3.59 -11.88
C ALA A 122 -4.73 -2.82 -11.01
N ASP A 123 -5.21 -2.07 -10.01
CA ASP A 123 -4.38 -1.36 -9.03
C ASP A 123 -3.50 -2.31 -8.22
N ARG A 124 -4.04 -3.45 -7.76
CA ARG A 124 -3.27 -4.51 -7.10
C ARG A 124 -2.14 -5.07 -7.96
N LEU A 125 -2.36 -5.23 -9.26
CA LEU A 125 -1.30 -5.66 -10.18
C LEU A 125 -0.22 -4.58 -10.34
N MET A 126 -0.60 -3.30 -10.32
CA MET A 126 0.34 -2.17 -10.39
C MET A 126 1.15 -1.98 -9.11
N GLU A 127 0.61 -2.32 -7.94
CA GLU A 127 1.32 -2.25 -6.66
C GLU A 127 2.57 -3.14 -6.62
N PHE A 128 2.59 -4.25 -7.36
CA PHE A 128 3.73 -5.17 -7.39
C PHE A 128 4.99 -4.52 -8.02
N PRO A 129 4.96 -4.04 -9.28
CA PRO A 129 6.08 -3.31 -9.87
C PRO A 129 6.41 -2.03 -9.10
N SER A 130 5.41 -1.22 -8.74
CA SER A 130 5.62 0.02 -7.99
C SER A 130 6.29 -0.22 -6.64
N GLY A 131 5.92 -1.30 -5.95
CA GLY A 131 6.52 -1.70 -4.69
C GLY A 131 7.98 -2.12 -4.85
N VAL A 132 8.30 -2.96 -5.85
CA VAL A 132 9.68 -3.40 -6.11
C VAL A 132 10.56 -2.21 -6.48
N LEU A 133 10.10 -1.35 -7.40
CA LEU A 133 10.82 -0.16 -7.83
C LEU A 133 10.98 0.85 -6.69
N GLY A 134 9.91 1.10 -5.94
CA GLY A 134 9.90 2.03 -4.82
C GLY A 134 10.86 1.60 -3.70
N VAL A 135 10.93 0.30 -3.39
CA VAL A 135 11.88 -0.23 -2.40
C VAL A 135 13.32 -0.17 -2.93
N ALA A 136 13.55 -0.55 -4.20
CA ALA A 136 14.88 -0.49 -4.79
C ALA A 136 15.43 0.95 -4.83
N LEU A 137 14.63 1.91 -5.29
CA LEU A 137 15.00 3.32 -5.32
C LEU A 137 15.09 3.89 -3.90
N GLY A 138 14.13 3.60 -3.02
CA GLY A 138 14.08 4.12 -1.66
C GLY A 138 15.23 3.64 -0.78
N THR A 139 15.77 2.45 -1.01
CA THR A 139 16.92 1.94 -0.25
C THR A 139 18.25 2.50 -0.73
N ILE A 140 18.39 2.82 -2.01
CA ILE A 140 19.66 3.29 -2.60
C ILE A 140 19.74 4.82 -2.62
N LEU A 141 18.68 5.46 -3.10
CA LEU A 141 18.67 6.89 -3.41
C LEU A 141 18.39 7.75 -2.17
N LEU A 142 17.45 7.33 -1.33
CA LEU A 142 16.98 8.12 -0.18
C LEU A 142 18.07 8.35 0.88
N PRO A 143 18.87 7.35 1.29
CA PRO A 143 19.97 7.57 2.23
C PRO A 143 21.07 8.47 1.65
N SER A 144 21.37 8.30 0.36
CA SER A 144 22.38 9.09 -0.35
C SER A 144 21.97 10.56 -0.47
N LEU A 145 20.72 10.83 -0.87
CA LEU A 145 20.15 12.18 -0.93
C LEU A 145 20.11 12.83 0.46
N SER A 146 19.69 12.09 1.48
CA SER A 146 19.63 12.59 2.87
C SER A 146 21.02 13.00 3.38
N LYS A 147 22.04 12.21 3.05
CA LYS A 147 23.43 12.48 3.42
C LYS A 147 23.97 13.72 2.70
N SER A 148 23.80 13.80 1.38
CA SER A 148 24.29 14.94 0.58
C SER A 148 23.57 16.25 0.90
N PHE A 149 22.27 16.20 1.25
CA PHE A 149 21.53 17.36 1.73
C PHE A 149 22.04 17.82 3.11
N ALA A 150 22.28 16.89 4.03
CA ALA A 150 22.80 17.21 5.37
C ALA A 150 24.23 17.78 5.33
N SER A 151 25.05 17.40 4.35
CA SER A 151 26.40 17.94 4.15
C SER A 151 26.46 19.25 3.38
N GLY A 152 25.31 19.80 2.93
CA GLY A 152 25.24 21.05 2.17
C GLY A 152 25.86 20.99 0.76
N ASN A 153 26.09 19.79 0.23
CA ASN A 153 26.76 19.61 -1.06
C ASN A 153 25.72 19.62 -2.19
N HIS A 154 25.36 20.81 -2.66
CA HIS A 154 24.31 21.00 -3.67
C HIS A 154 24.63 20.34 -5.01
N ASP A 155 25.90 20.33 -5.44
CA ASP A 155 26.30 19.72 -6.71
C ASP A 155 26.12 18.20 -6.68
N GLU A 156 26.50 17.57 -5.57
CA GLU A 156 26.31 16.13 -5.37
C GLU A 156 24.83 15.77 -5.26
N TYR A 157 24.03 16.61 -4.58
CA TYR A 157 22.58 16.43 -4.50
C TYR A 157 21.93 16.48 -5.88
N CYS A 158 22.25 17.48 -6.70
CA CYS A 158 21.71 17.61 -8.07
C CYS A 158 22.12 16.41 -8.94
N ARG A 159 23.36 15.95 -8.85
CA ARG A 159 23.85 14.78 -9.59
C ARG A 159 23.14 13.50 -9.15
N LEU A 160 22.94 13.32 -7.84
CA LEU A 160 22.19 12.17 -7.30
C LEU A 160 20.73 12.22 -7.74
N MET A 161 20.11 13.40 -7.79
CA MET A 161 18.73 13.55 -8.24
C MET A 161 18.59 13.22 -9.74
N ASP A 162 19.47 13.73 -10.61
CA ASP A 162 19.46 13.39 -12.05
C ASP A 162 19.69 11.88 -12.26
N TRP A 163 20.67 11.30 -11.54
CA TRP A 163 20.90 9.87 -11.59
C TRP A 163 19.69 9.05 -11.11
N GLY A 164 19.05 9.49 -10.02
CA GLY A 164 17.84 8.87 -9.48
C GLY A 164 16.66 8.93 -10.44
N LEU A 165 16.44 10.07 -11.09
CA LEU A 165 15.39 10.24 -12.11
C LEU A 165 15.68 9.36 -13.33
N ARG A 166 16.92 9.32 -13.82
CA ARG A 166 17.31 8.43 -14.92
C ARG A 166 17.10 6.97 -14.57
N LEU A 167 17.47 6.55 -13.37
CA LEU A 167 17.25 5.18 -12.89
C LEU A 167 15.74 4.88 -12.77
N CYS A 168 14.95 5.85 -12.30
CA CYS A 168 13.49 5.74 -12.25
C CYS A 168 12.92 5.47 -13.64
N PHE A 169 13.23 6.31 -14.64
CA PHE A 169 12.76 6.10 -16.02
C PHE A 169 13.29 4.80 -16.63
N LEU A 170 14.57 4.48 -16.39
CA LEU A 170 15.19 3.26 -16.91
C LEU A 170 14.54 1.98 -16.39
N LEU A 171 13.98 2.00 -15.18
CA LEU A 171 13.30 0.85 -14.59
C LEU A 171 11.77 0.89 -14.77
N ALA A 172 11.15 2.06 -14.65
CA ALA A 172 9.71 2.24 -14.75
C ALA A 172 9.22 2.05 -16.20
N LEU A 173 9.93 2.59 -17.19
CA LEU A 173 9.51 2.51 -18.59
C LEU A 173 9.43 1.07 -19.12
N PRO A 174 10.47 0.20 -18.97
CA PRO A 174 10.35 -1.19 -19.39
C PRO A 174 9.31 -1.96 -18.56
N SER A 175 9.15 -1.63 -17.27
CA SER A 175 8.12 -2.26 -16.42
C SER A 175 6.72 -1.90 -16.87
N ALA A 176 6.45 -0.63 -17.20
CA ALA A 176 5.18 -0.16 -17.74
C ALA A 176 4.84 -0.82 -19.07
N VAL A 177 5.81 -0.86 -20.00
CA VAL A 177 5.63 -1.51 -21.31
C VAL A 177 5.40 -3.01 -21.14
N ALA A 178 6.18 -3.68 -20.28
CA ALA A 178 6.00 -5.10 -20.00
C ALA A 178 4.61 -5.38 -19.42
N LEU A 179 4.16 -4.61 -18.42
CA LEU A 179 2.81 -4.73 -17.85
C LEU A 179 1.72 -4.49 -18.87
N GLY A 180 1.87 -3.50 -19.75
CA GLY A 180 0.91 -3.22 -20.81
C GLY A 180 0.79 -4.36 -21.82
N ILE A 181 1.92 -4.92 -22.26
CA ILE A 181 1.96 -6.05 -23.20
C ILE A 181 1.44 -7.33 -22.54
N LEU A 182 1.86 -7.59 -21.29
CA LEU A 182 1.46 -8.77 -20.52
C LEU A 182 0.11 -8.60 -19.82
N ALA A 183 -0.59 -7.47 -20.00
CA ALA A 183 -1.82 -7.17 -19.29
C ALA A 183 -2.88 -8.26 -19.50
N GLN A 184 -3.09 -8.67 -20.75
CA GLN A 184 -4.04 -9.72 -21.10
C GLN A 184 -3.67 -11.09 -20.51
N PRO A 185 -2.47 -11.64 -20.74
CA PRO A 185 -2.12 -12.94 -20.16
C PRO A 185 -2.08 -12.90 -18.63
N LEU A 186 -1.70 -11.78 -18.00
CA LEU A 186 -1.73 -11.64 -16.54
C LEU A 186 -3.14 -11.65 -15.98
N THR A 187 -4.06 -10.84 -16.53
CA THR A 187 -5.44 -10.79 -16.01
C THR A 187 -6.18 -12.09 -16.25
N VAL A 188 -5.99 -12.72 -17.41
CA VAL A 188 -6.58 -14.01 -17.73
C VAL A 188 -6.01 -15.10 -16.84
N SER A 189 -4.69 -15.23 -16.73
CA SER A 189 -4.08 -16.34 -15.99
C SER A 189 -4.30 -16.23 -14.48
N LEU A 190 -4.31 -15.00 -13.93
CA LEU A 190 -4.41 -14.78 -12.49
C LEU A 190 -5.84 -14.67 -11.99
N PHE A 191 -6.77 -14.17 -12.80
CA PHE A 191 -8.13 -13.85 -12.34
C PHE A 191 -9.25 -14.57 -13.07
N GLN A 192 -9.04 -15.12 -14.28
CA GLN A 192 -10.10 -15.79 -15.03
C GLN A 192 -10.38 -17.20 -14.48
N TYR A 193 -11.01 -17.26 -13.31
CA TYR A 193 -11.48 -18.49 -12.68
C TYR A 193 -12.83 -18.29 -12.00
N GLY A 194 -13.63 -19.36 -11.99
CA GLY A 194 -14.92 -19.41 -11.29
C GLY A 194 -15.94 -18.39 -11.80
N LYS A 195 -16.22 -17.36 -10.99
CA LYS A 195 -17.22 -16.33 -11.28
C LYS A 195 -16.68 -15.16 -12.10
N PHE A 196 -15.38 -15.12 -12.38
CA PHE A 196 -14.74 -14.06 -13.14
C PHE A 196 -14.78 -14.39 -14.63
N THR A 197 -15.52 -13.60 -15.40
CA THR A 197 -15.76 -13.87 -16.82
C THR A 197 -14.65 -13.30 -17.70
N ALA A 198 -14.61 -13.73 -18.97
CA ALA A 198 -13.70 -13.15 -19.96
C ALA A 198 -13.94 -11.63 -20.17
N PHE A 199 -15.18 -11.18 -19.98
CA PHE A 199 -15.52 -9.76 -20.02
C PHE A 199 -14.86 -8.98 -18.86
N ASP A 200 -14.90 -9.54 -17.64
CA ASP A 200 -14.23 -8.94 -16.48
C ASP A 200 -12.71 -8.87 -16.66
N ALA A 201 -12.11 -9.89 -17.28
CA ALA A 201 -10.68 -9.91 -17.60
C ALA A 201 -10.31 -8.84 -18.64
N SER A 202 -11.14 -8.66 -19.68
CA SER A 202 -10.93 -7.61 -20.68
C SER A 202 -11.08 -6.20 -20.09
N MET A 203 -12.05 -5.98 -19.21
CA MET A 203 -12.23 -4.68 -18.56
C MET A 203 -11.09 -4.37 -17.58
N THR A 204 -10.64 -5.37 -16.83
CA THR A 204 -9.47 -5.25 -15.94
C THR A 204 -8.19 -5.00 -16.74
N GLN A 205 -8.03 -5.62 -17.91
CA GLN A 205 -6.91 -5.36 -18.82
C GLN A 205 -6.89 -3.91 -19.28
N GLN A 206 -8.03 -3.34 -19.69
CA GLN A 206 -8.10 -1.94 -20.12
C GLN A 206 -7.74 -0.98 -18.99
N ALA A 207 -8.22 -1.25 -17.77
CA ALA A 207 -7.84 -0.48 -16.58
C ALA A 207 -6.33 -0.61 -16.30
N LEU A 208 -5.76 -1.81 -16.42
CA LEU A 208 -4.33 -2.04 -16.21
C LEU A 208 -3.46 -1.31 -17.24
N ILE A 209 -3.87 -1.27 -18.51
CA ILE A 209 -3.17 -0.50 -19.55
C ILE A 209 -3.22 1.00 -19.22
N ALA A 210 -4.37 1.53 -18.81
CA ALA A 210 -4.49 2.92 -18.37
C ALA A 210 -3.59 3.23 -17.17
N TYR A 211 -3.54 2.33 -16.18
CA TYR A 211 -2.66 2.45 -15.02
C TYR A 211 -1.17 2.33 -15.37
N SER A 212 -0.80 1.51 -16.36
CA SER A 212 0.59 1.35 -16.78
C SER A 212 1.22 2.65 -17.29
N VAL A 213 0.42 3.53 -17.91
CA VAL A 213 0.86 4.87 -18.32
C VAL A 213 1.10 5.75 -17.09
N GLY A 214 0.27 5.60 -16.05
CA GLY A 214 0.42 6.30 -14.77
C GLY A 214 1.68 5.90 -13.99
N LEU A 215 2.27 4.72 -14.25
CA LEU A 215 3.52 4.28 -13.63
C LEU A 215 4.72 5.21 -13.97
N MET A 216 4.64 5.98 -15.06
CA MET A 216 5.71 6.87 -15.50
C MET A 216 5.69 8.25 -14.83
N GLY A 217 4.63 8.61 -14.09
CA GLY A 217 4.36 9.97 -13.61
C GLY A 217 4.16 10.09 -12.12
#